data_AF-F1TEF5-F1
#
_entry.id   AF-F1TEF5-F1
#
_cell.length_a   1.000
_cell.length_b   1.000
_cell.length_c   1.000
_cell.angle_alpha   90.00
_cell.angle_beta   90.00
_cell.angle_gamma   90.00
#
_symmetry.space_group_name_H-M   'P 1'
#
loop_
_entity.id
_entity.type
_entity.pdbx_description
1 polymer ?
#
loop_
_entity_poly.entity_id
_entity_poly.type
_entity_poly.pdbx_seq_one_letter_code
_entity_poly.pdbx_strand_id
1 'polypeptide(L)'
;MDTYYKRESVSSDGELLAQRTQKFYNPMKEGYGYNFKYKSAMTKSYLSISLPECFSDAELGRIYKISRMIYSKSNLLAKRTNGGIVPLTREEIHEKIGLHRTKFVQFWKKLIENKIIKSIPISGKNFFCISPLYFNSTVYIPVDIFIAFQEELREHLSNRVFEAYMDMHASGNYMPIIMTDGDVEGEEYL
;
A
#
# COMPACT_ATOMS: atom_id res chain seq x y z
N MET A 1 -5.10 22.00 -6.38
CA MET A 1 -6.06 22.58 -7.36
C MET A 1 -7.01 21.50 -7.82
N ASP A 2 -8.29 21.62 -7.47
CA ASP A 2 -9.32 20.72 -7.96
C ASP A 2 -9.71 21.10 -9.39
N THR A 3 -9.61 20.15 -10.32
CA THR A 3 -10.04 20.34 -11.70
C THR A 3 -11.50 19.90 -11.83
N TYR A 4 -12.36 20.81 -12.27
CA TYR A 4 -13.77 20.53 -12.54
C TYR A 4 -14.01 20.58 -14.05
N TYR A 5 -14.94 19.77 -14.54
CA TYR A 5 -15.46 19.95 -15.89
C TYR A 5 -16.99 19.97 -15.88
N LYS A 6 -17.54 20.74 -16.81
CA LYS A 6 -18.97 20.88 -17.01
C LYS A 6 -19.39 19.86 -18.06
N ARG A 7 -20.31 18.96 -17.69
CA ARG A 7 -21.00 18.11 -18.65
C ARG A 7 -22.39 18.69 -18.87
N GLU A 8 -22.65 19.11 -20.10
CA GLU A 8 -23.94 19.59 -20.55
C GLU A 8 -24.60 18.51 -21.40
N SER A 9 -25.88 18.26 -21.15
CA SER A 9 -26.73 17.45 -22.03
C SER A 9 -27.62 18.40 -22.79
N VAL A 10 -27.52 18.38 -24.12
CA VAL A 10 -28.25 19.28 -25.02
C VAL A 10 -29.19 18.43 -25.86
N SER A 11 -30.41 18.89 -26.04
CA SER A 11 -31.40 18.25 -26.92
C SER A 11 -31.02 18.41 -28.40
N SER A 12 -31.69 17.69 -29.29
CA SER A 12 -31.47 17.76 -30.74
C SER A 12 -31.71 19.15 -31.36
N ASP A 13 -32.51 19.96 -30.68
CA ASP A 13 -32.92 21.33 -30.99
C ASP A 13 -32.05 22.39 -30.29
N GLY A 14 -31.02 21.97 -29.55
CA GLY A 14 -30.04 22.88 -28.95
C GLY A 14 -30.41 23.40 -27.56
N GLU A 15 -31.52 22.95 -26.98
CA GLU A 15 -31.91 23.34 -25.62
C GLU A 15 -31.14 22.54 -24.55
N LEU A 16 -30.75 23.24 -23.49
CA LEU A 16 -29.89 22.68 -22.45
C LEU A 16 -30.74 21.92 -21.42
N LEU A 17 -30.72 20.59 -21.48
CA LEU A 17 -31.56 19.71 -20.68
C LEU A 17 -31.04 19.52 -19.25
N ALA A 18 -29.72 19.48 -19.08
CA ALA A 18 -29.10 19.31 -17.78
C ALA A 18 -27.64 19.76 -17.77
N GLN A 19 -27.23 20.38 -16.68
CA GLN A 19 -25.84 20.73 -16.41
C GLN A 19 -25.37 20.03 -15.14
N ARG A 20 -24.31 19.21 -15.25
CA ARG A 20 -23.66 18.61 -14.09
C ARG A 20 -22.18 18.99 -14.06
N THR A 21 -21.75 19.56 -12.95
CA THR A 21 -20.34 19.76 -12.65
C THR A 21 -19.81 18.47 -12.03
N GLN A 22 -18.83 17.84 -12.67
CA GLN A 22 -18.14 16.68 -12.10
C GLN A 22 -16.73 17.08 -11.69
N LYS A 23 -16.34 16.70 -10.46
CA LYS A 23 -14.97 16.84 -9.97
C LYS A 23 -14.12 15.75 -10.62
N PHE A 24 -13.00 16.14 -11.23
CA PHE A 24 -12.02 15.17 -11.70
C PHE A 24 -11.47 14.42 -10.48
N TYR A 25 -11.49 13.09 -10.54
CA TYR A 25 -10.94 12.29 -9.46
C TYR A 25 -9.43 12.51 -9.39
N ASN A 26 -8.97 13.13 -8.31
CA ASN A 26 -7.55 13.23 -8.02
C ASN A 26 -7.12 11.97 -7.26
N PRO A 27 -6.34 11.07 -7.87
CA PRO A 27 -5.86 9.89 -7.17
C PRO A 27 -4.89 10.28 -6.05
N MET A 28 -4.21 11.43 -6.13
CA MET A 28 -3.31 11.88 -5.07
C MET A 28 -4.08 12.66 -3.99
N LYS A 29 -4.12 12.13 -2.76
CA LYS A 29 -4.69 12.81 -1.60
C LYS A 29 -3.57 13.35 -0.72
N GLU A 30 -3.56 14.67 -0.52
CA GLU A 30 -2.60 15.35 0.35
C GLU A 30 -2.59 14.74 1.76
N GLY A 31 -1.40 14.52 2.33
CA GLY A 31 -1.21 13.90 3.65
C GLY A 31 -1.37 12.38 3.70
N TYR A 32 -2.08 11.76 2.74
CA TYR A 32 -2.37 10.32 2.74
C TYR A 32 -1.60 9.53 1.68
N GLY A 33 -1.42 10.09 0.48
CA GLY A 33 -0.72 9.45 -0.64
C GLY A 33 -1.60 9.20 -1.86
N TYR A 34 -1.14 8.30 -2.73
CA TYR A 34 -1.77 7.96 -4.00
C TYR A 34 -2.80 6.85 -3.82
N ASN A 35 -4.03 7.14 -4.21
CA ASN A 35 -5.15 6.22 -4.28
C ASN A 35 -4.99 5.30 -5.47
N PHE A 36 -4.77 4.05 -5.13
CA PHE A 36 -4.34 3.08 -6.09
C PHE A 36 -5.53 2.11 -6.37
N LYS A 37 -6.71 2.33 -5.73
CA LYS A 37 -8.01 1.64 -5.97
C LYS A 37 -8.77 2.09 -7.22
N TYR A 38 -8.29 3.08 -7.96
CA TYR A 38 -9.03 3.65 -9.10
C TYR A 38 -9.33 2.63 -10.23
N LYS A 39 -8.89 1.36 -10.13
CA LYS A 39 -9.04 0.33 -11.18
C LYS A 39 -9.50 -1.07 -10.75
N SER A 40 -10.07 -1.36 -9.59
CA SER A 40 -10.56 -2.75 -9.35
C SER A 40 -11.94 -2.90 -8.68
N ALA A 41 -12.83 -3.49 -9.47
CA ALA A 41 -13.93 -4.30 -8.97
C ALA A 41 -13.38 -5.64 -8.46
N MET A 42 -13.74 -6.00 -7.23
CA MET A 42 -13.83 -7.35 -6.67
C MET A 42 -12.61 -8.27 -6.49
N THR A 43 -11.38 -7.94 -6.91
CA THR A 43 -10.21 -8.78 -6.56
C THR A 43 -9.00 -7.95 -6.14
N LYS A 44 -8.43 -8.26 -4.96
CA LYS A 44 -7.35 -7.52 -4.27
C LYS A 44 -5.96 -7.64 -4.93
N SER A 45 -5.88 -7.89 -6.24
CA SER A 45 -4.66 -7.68 -7.03
C SER A 45 -4.76 -6.28 -7.63
N TYR A 46 -3.99 -5.36 -7.07
CA TYR A 46 -4.13 -3.91 -7.28
C TYR A 46 -3.83 -3.45 -8.72
N LEU A 47 -3.20 -4.30 -9.53
CA LEU A 47 -2.83 -4.01 -10.92
C LEU A 47 -2.97 -5.21 -11.87
N SER A 48 -3.61 -6.31 -11.45
CA SER A 48 -3.49 -7.61 -12.13
C SER A 48 -2.02 -8.05 -12.30
N ILE A 49 -1.12 -7.52 -11.46
CA ILE A 49 0.28 -7.93 -11.41
C ILE A 49 0.31 -9.29 -10.74
N SER A 50 0.85 -10.26 -11.47
CA SER A 50 1.10 -11.59 -10.95
C SER A 50 2.35 -11.58 -10.09
N LEU A 51 2.39 -12.45 -9.07
CA LEU A 51 3.64 -12.72 -8.36
C LEU A 51 4.67 -13.31 -9.35
N PRO A 52 5.98 -13.11 -9.09
CA PRO A 52 7.03 -13.65 -9.94
C PRO A 52 6.89 -15.17 -10.15
N GLU A 53 7.08 -15.63 -11.39
CA GLU A 53 6.92 -17.04 -11.79
C GLU A 53 7.90 -17.99 -11.09
N CYS A 54 8.93 -17.46 -10.42
CA CYS A 54 9.88 -18.27 -9.68
C CYS A 54 9.22 -19.00 -8.51
N PHE A 55 8.08 -18.55 -7.99
CA PHE A 55 7.38 -19.16 -6.86
C PHE A 55 6.48 -20.32 -7.28
N SER A 56 6.60 -21.46 -6.60
CA SER A 56 5.69 -22.60 -6.75
C SER A 56 4.30 -22.30 -6.14
N ASP A 57 3.26 -23.02 -6.56
CA ASP A 57 1.90 -22.89 -5.99
C ASP A 57 1.88 -23.00 -4.45
N ALA A 58 2.69 -23.91 -3.92
CA ALA A 58 2.82 -24.10 -2.49
C ALA A 58 3.47 -22.88 -1.80
N GLU A 59 4.40 -22.19 -2.47
CA GLU A 59 4.98 -20.93 -1.99
C GLU A 59 3.99 -19.78 -2.15
N LEU A 60 3.23 -19.70 -3.26
CA LEU A 60 2.18 -18.70 -3.46
C LEU A 60 1.15 -18.73 -2.32
N GLY A 61 0.69 -19.93 -1.93
CA GLY A 61 -0.20 -20.10 -0.78
C GLY A 61 0.42 -19.62 0.54
N ARG A 62 1.74 -19.74 0.70
CA ARG A 62 2.46 -19.23 1.87
C ARG A 62 2.64 -17.72 1.83
N ILE A 63 2.93 -17.13 0.68
CA ILE A 63 2.96 -15.68 0.48
C ILE A 63 1.60 -15.09 0.85
N TYR A 64 0.52 -15.72 0.39
CA TYR A 64 -0.84 -15.32 0.77
C TYR A 64 -1.05 -15.40 2.29
N LYS A 65 -0.55 -16.45 2.98
CA LYS A 65 -0.60 -16.51 4.45
C LYS A 65 0.16 -15.35 5.10
N ILE A 66 1.33 -14.96 4.58
CA ILE A 66 2.08 -13.80 5.09
C ILE A 66 1.29 -12.51 4.88
N SER A 67 0.65 -12.31 3.72
CA SER A 67 -0.14 -11.09 3.47
C SER A 67 -1.33 -10.92 4.41
N ARG A 68 -1.85 -12.01 4.99
CA ARG A 68 -2.85 -11.97 6.06
C ARG A 68 -2.30 -11.47 7.40
N MET A 69 -0.99 -11.38 7.56
CA MET A 69 -0.32 -10.85 8.77
C MET A 69 -0.03 -9.35 8.67
N ILE A 70 -0.44 -8.69 7.56
CA ILE A 70 -0.35 -7.25 7.44
C ILE A 70 -1.22 -6.61 8.52
N TYR A 71 -0.63 -5.68 9.27
CA TYR A 71 -1.31 -4.93 10.31
C TYR A 71 -2.15 -3.80 9.70
N SER A 72 -3.47 -3.85 9.92
CA SER A 72 -4.41 -2.80 9.53
C SER A 72 -4.20 -2.32 8.07
N LYS A 73 -4.15 -1.00 7.86
CA LYS A 73 -3.89 -0.32 6.58
C LYS A 73 -2.44 0.17 6.49
N SER A 74 -1.45 -0.64 6.86
CA SER A 74 -0.03 -0.22 6.88
C SER A 74 0.87 -0.97 5.90
N ASN A 75 0.46 -2.11 5.35
CA ASN A 75 1.38 -3.02 4.64
C ASN A 75 2.59 -3.54 5.47
N LEU A 76 2.61 -3.28 6.78
CA LEU A 76 3.64 -3.77 7.70
C LEU A 76 3.25 -5.12 8.29
N LEU A 77 4.22 -6.01 8.43
CA LEU A 77 4.10 -7.24 9.19
C LEU A 77 4.34 -6.89 10.66
N ALA A 78 3.25 -6.65 11.38
CA ALA A 78 3.27 -6.17 12.75
C ALA A 78 2.13 -6.77 13.57
N LYS A 79 2.25 -6.65 14.89
CA LYS A 79 1.20 -7.02 15.85
C LYS A 79 0.98 -5.90 16.86
N ARG A 80 -0.24 -5.82 17.39
CA ARG A 80 -0.57 -4.95 18.54
C ARG A 80 -0.17 -5.66 19.83
N THR A 81 0.48 -4.94 20.72
CA THR A 81 0.74 -5.34 22.11
C THR A 81 0.24 -4.22 23.04
N ASN A 82 0.30 -4.44 24.36
CA ASN A 82 -0.08 -3.41 25.34
C ASN A 82 0.80 -2.14 25.23
N GLY A 83 2.00 -2.24 24.66
CA GLY A 83 2.93 -1.12 24.44
C GLY A 83 2.92 -0.58 23.01
N GLY A 84 1.80 -0.75 22.29
CA GLY A 84 1.61 -0.23 20.94
C GLY A 84 1.87 -1.26 19.83
N ILE A 85 2.33 -0.79 18.68
CA ILE A 85 2.56 -1.63 17.49
C ILE A 85 4.03 -2.07 17.46
N VAL A 86 4.26 -3.37 17.31
CA VAL A 86 5.60 -3.97 17.26
C VAL A 86 5.78 -4.80 15.98
N PRO A 87 6.99 -4.82 15.39
CA PRO A 87 7.26 -5.62 14.20
C PRO A 87 7.15 -7.11 14.52
N LEU A 88 6.67 -7.90 13.55
CA LEU A 88 6.77 -9.36 13.62
C LEU A 88 8.22 -9.77 13.38
N THR A 89 8.72 -10.69 14.19
CA THR A 89 10.04 -11.27 13.97
C THR A 89 10.00 -12.31 12.85
N ARG A 90 11.19 -12.64 12.34
CA ARG A 90 11.34 -13.69 11.34
C ARG A 90 10.90 -15.04 11.90
N GLU A 91 11.13 -15.29 13.18
CA GLU A 91 10.77 -16.50 13.91
C GLU A 91 9.25 -16.63 14.05
N GLU A 92 8.54 -15.55 14.37
CA GLU A 92 7.08 -15.54 14.44
C GLU A 92 6.44 -15.81 13.07
N ILE A 93 7.01 -15.24 12.02
CA ILE A 93 6.57 -15.48 10.65
C ILE A 93 6.82 -16.93 10.25
N HIS A 94 8.00 -17.47 10.59
CA HIS A 94 8.37 -18.87 10.36
C HIS A 94 7.36 -19.84 10.99
N GLU A 95 7.04 -19.63 12.27
CA GLU A 95 6.08 -20.45 13.03
C GLU A 95 4.71 -20.46 12.34
N LYS A 96 4.19 -19.28 11.97
CA LYS A 96 2.88 -19.16 11.31
C LYS A 96 2.83 -19.78 9.92
N ILE A 97 3.94 -19.80 9.18
CA ILE A 97 4.02 -20.41 7.85
C ILE A 97 4.10 -21.94 7.94
N GLY A 98 4.69 -22.47 9.02
CA GLY A 98 4.82 -23.91 9.26
C GLY A 98 5.78 -24.62 8.29
N LEU A 99 6.86 -23.94 7.88
CA LEU A 99 7.92 -24.56 7.08
C LEU A 99 9.00 -25.18 7.96
N HIS A 100 9.72 -26.19 7.46
CA HIS A 100 10.98 -26.59 8.10
C HIS A 100 12.00 -25.44 8.02
N ARG A 101 12.84 -25.26 9.04
CA ARG A 101 13.76 -24.12 9.17
C ARG A 101 14.63 -23.89 7.93
N THR A 102 15.21 -24.96 7.36
CA THR A 102 16.06 -24.86 6.15
C THR A 102 15.28 -24.38 4.93
N LYS A 103 14.05 -24.84 4.75
CA LYS A 103 13.16 -24.42 3.66
C LYS A 103 12.66 -22.99 3.87
N PHE A 104 12.38 -22.61 5.11
CA PHE A 104 12.01 -21.24 5.45
C PHE A 104 13.15 -20.26 5.14
N VAL A 105 14.41 -20.63 5.38
CA VAL A 105 15.55 -19.75 5.04
C VAL A 105 15.61 -19.46 3.55
N GLN A 106 15.48 -20.50 2.72
CA GLN A 106 15.49 -20.36 1.26
C GLN A 106 14.27 -19.55 0.76
N PHE A 107 13.08 -19.87 1.27
CA PHE A 107 11.86 -19.16 0.93
C PHE A 107 11.95 -17.67 1.31
N TRP A 108 12.42 -17.36 2.53
CA TRP A 108 12.58 -15.99 2.99
C TRP A 108 13.56 -15.19 2.13
N LYS A 109 14.70 -15.80 1.79
CA LYS A 109 15.69 -15.19 0.88
C LYS A 109 15.05 -14.87 -0.47
N LYS A 110 14.28 -15.80 -1.02
CA LYS A 110 13.55 -15.61 -2.29
C LYS A 110 12.53 -14.46 -2.23
N LEU A 111 11.82 -14.29 -1.11
CA LEU A 111 10.91 -13.15 -0.92
C LEU A 111 11.64 -11.81 -0.99
N ILE A 112 12.83 -11.71 -0.38
CA ILE A 112 13.65 -10.50 -0.37
C ILE A 112 14.23 -10.23 -1.76
N GLU A 113 14.82 -11.25 -2.40
CA GLU A 113 15.44 -11.13 -3.72
C GLU A 113 14.43 -10.68 -4.78
N ASN A 114 13.20 -11.19 -4.70
CA ASN A 114 12.11 -10.84 -5.61
C ASN A 114 11.28 -9.64 -5.13
N LYS A 115 11.79 -8.87 -4.16
CA LYS A 115 11.18 -7.62 -3.67
C LYS A 115 9.73 -7.77 -3.20
N ILE A 116 9.36 -8.96 -2.71
CA ILE A 116 8.04 -9.20 -2.10
C ILE A 116 8.00 -8.60 -0.71
N ILE A 117 9.12 -8.71 0.04
CA ILE A 117 9.28 -8.17 1.38
C ILE A 117 10.54 -7.30 1.45
N LYS A 118 10.46 -6.16 2.14
CA LYS A 118 11.61 -5.35 2.54
C LYS A 118 11.60 -5.11 4.05
N SER A 119 12.77 -4.81 4.61
CA SER A 119 12.88 -4.31 5.99
C SER A 119 13.01 -2.79 5.93
N ILE A 120 12.23 -2.09 6.74
CA ILE A 120 12.24 -0.63 6.80
C ILE A 120 12.34 -0.14 8.25
N PRO A 121 13.18 0.86 8.54
CA PRO A 121 13.26 1.46 9.87
C PRO A 121 12.10 2.45 10.06
N ILE A 122 11.30 2.26 11.10
CA ILE A 122 10.24 3.18 11.52
C ILE A 122 10.40 3.41 13.03
N SER A 123 10.62 4.67 13.43
CA SER A 123 10.74 5.06 14.85
C SER A 123 11.74 4.20 15.64
N GLY A 124 12.90 3.91 15.04
CA GLY A 124 13.96 3.11 15.66
C GLY A 124 13.73 1.59 15.68
N LYS A 125 12.62 1.10 15.11
CA LYS A 125 12.32 -0.33 14.98
C LYS A 125 12.34 -0.75 13.52
N ASN A 126 12.83 -1.94 13.23
CA ASN A 126 12.83 -2.51 11.88
C ASN A 126 11.54 -3.31 11.65
N PHE A 127 10.71 -2.87 10.71
CA PHE A 127 9.51 -3.56 10.29
C PHE A 127 9.74 -4.27 8.96
N PHE A 128 9.21 -5.48 8.81
CA PHE A 128 9.04 -6.05 7.49
C PHE A 128 7.79 -5.47 6.84
N CYS A 129 7.89 -5.06 5.58
CA CYS A 129 6.78 -4.56 4.79
C CYS A 129 6.59 -5.42 3.55
N ILE A 130 5.34 -5.62 3.15
CA ILE A 130 5.00 -6.30 1.89
C ILE A 130 4.85 -5.26 0.79
N SER A 131 5.41 -5.58 -0.39
CA SER A 131 5.31 -4.74 -1.57
C SER A 131 3.85 -4.45 -1.94
N PRO A 132 3.48 -3.17 -2.08
CA PRO A 132 2.12 -2.78 -2.43
C PRO A 132 1.71 -3.18 -3.85
N LEU A 133 2.66 -3.56 -4.71
CA LEU A 133 2.38 -4.07 -6.06
C LEU A 133 1.56 -5.36 -6.03
N TYR A 134 1.90 -6.26 -5.10
CA TYR A 134 1.29 -7.59 -5.01
C TYR A 134 0.16 -7.64 -4.00
N PHE A 135 0.36 -7.01 -2.84
CA PHE A 135 -0.65 -6.96 -1.79
C PHE A 135 -0.73 -5.55 -1.24
N ASN A 136 -1.91 -4.94 -1.35
CA ASN A 136 -2.18 -3.66 -0.72
C ASN A 136 -3.33 -3.80 0.29
N SER A 137 -3.06 -3.43 1.53
CA SER A 137 -4.03 -3.42 2.62
C SER A 137 -4.77 -2.09 2.74
N THR A 138 -4.28 -1.05 2.05
CA THR A 138 -4.72 0.33 2.20
C THR A 138 -5.44 0.80 0.94
N VAL A 139 -6.10 1.95 1.02
CA VAL A 139 -6.58 2.67 -0.18
C VAL A 139 -5.44 3.46 -0.82
N TYR A 140 -4.64 4.11 0.03
CA TYR A 140 -3.55 5.04 -0.31
C TYR A 140 -2.22 4.46 0.12
N ILE A 141 -1.23 4.34 -0.77
CA ILE A 141 0.09 3.84 -0.37
C ILE A 141 0.73 4.87 0.59
N PRO A 142 1.07 4.50 1.84
CA PRO A 142 1.75 5.40 2.76
C PRO A 142 3.12 5.82 2.21
N VAL A 143 3.57 7.03 2.55
CA VAL A 143 4.84 7.58 2.05
C VAL A 143 6.02 6.66 2.40
N ASP A 144 6.08 6.13 3.62
CA ASP A 144 7.14 5.21 4.04
C ASP A 144 7.22 3.95 3.15
N ILE A 145 6.07 3.40 2.76
CA ILE A 145 5.99 2.23 1.87
C ILE A 145 6.38 2.62 0.43
N PHE A 146 5.95 3.79 -0.03
CA PHE A 146 6.33 4.28 -1.35
C PHE A 146 7.85 4.44 -1.43
N ILE A 147 8.48 5.11 -0.47
CA ILE A 147 9.94 5.30 -0.43
C ILE A 147 10.66 3.95 -0.41
N ALA A 148 10.15 3.00 0.38
CA ALA A 148 10.71 1.65 0.44
C ALA A 148 10.66 0.89 -0.88
N PHE A 149 9.62 1.09 -1.70
CA PHE A 149 9.39 0.38 -2.98
C PHE A 149 9.45 1.29 -4.20
N GLN A 150 10.16 2.43 -4.11
CA GLN A 150 10.17 3.44 -5.17
C GLN A 150 10.67 2.88 -6.51
N GLU A 151 11.67 2.01 -6.48
CA GLU A 151 12.27 1.43 -7.68
C GLU A 151 11.26 0.50 -8.37
N GLU A 152 10.61 -0.36 -7.59
CA GLU A 152 9.62 -1.31 -8.09
C GLU A 152 8.35 -0.61 -8.58
N LEU A 153 7.96 0.50 -7.94
CA LEU A 153 6.77 1.27 -8.33
C LEU A 153 7.01 2.14 -9.57
N ARG A 154 8.27 2.34 -9.99
CA ARG A 154 8.64 3.29 -11.06
C ARG A 154 8.03 2.96 -12.41
N GLU A 155 7.89 1.68 -12.69
CA GLU A 155 7.33 1.19 -13.95
C GLU A 155 5.79 1.25 -13.98
N HIS A 156 5.17 1.47 -12.82
CA HIS A 156 3.72 1.36 -12.64
C HIS A 156 3.03 2.68 -12.28
N LEU A 157 3.80 3.71 -11.94
CA LEU A 157 3.28 5.03 -11.58
C LEU A 157 3.88 6.10 -12.49
N SER A 158 3.09 7.13 -12.80
CA SER A 158 3.56 8.28 -13.58
C SER A 158 4.55 9.15 -12.79
N ASN A 159 5.47 9.84 -13.48
CA ASN A 159 6.42 10.78 -12.87
C ASN A 159 5.77 11.81 -11.94
N ARG A 160 4.59 12.33 -12.29
CA ARG A 160 3.84 13.27 -11.45
C ARG A 160 3.49 12.72 -10.07
N VAL A 161 3.23 11.41 -9.97
CA VAL A 161 2.94 10.75 -8.69
C VAL A 161 4.21 10.61 -7.87
N PHE A 162 5.34 10.29 -8.52
CA PHE A 162 6.65 10.24 -7.88
C PHE A 162 7.04 11.59 -7.27
N GLU A 163 6.96 12.66 -8.06
CA GLU A 163 7.26 14.02 -7.62
C GLU A 163 6.43 14.38 -6.38
N ALA A 164 5.12 14.11 -6.41
CA ALA A 164 4.24 14.39 -5.28
C ALA A 164 4.63 13.61 -4.00
N TYR A 165 5.09 12.36 -4.12
CA TYR A 165 5.60 11.62 -2.96
C TYR A 165 6.92 12.17 -2.43
N MET A 166 7.82 12.56 -3.32
CA MET A 166 9.10 13.15 -2.92
C MET A 166 8.88 14.50 -2.22
N ASP A 167 7.94 15.31 -2.69
CA ASP A 167 7.57 16.58 -2.07
C ASP A 167 6.95 16.38 -0.68
N MET A 168 6.04 15.41 -0.52
CA MET A 168 5.49 15.05 0.80
C MET A 168 6.58 14.57 1.76
N HIS A 169 7.48 13.69 1.28
CA HIS A 169 8.58 13.19 2.10
C HIS A 169 9.52 14.31 2.54
N ALA A 170 9.89 15.22 1.63
CA ALA A 170 10.78 16.36 1.91
C ALA A 170 10.15 17.40 2.84
N SER A 171 8.85 17.65 2.71
CA SER A 171 8.11 18.59 3.58
C SER A 171 7.74 18.01 4.94
N GLY A 172 7.81 16.68 5.11
CA GLY A 172 7.29 16.00 6.30
C GLY A 172 5.76 16.05 6.41
N ASN A 173 5.05 16.55 5.39
CA ASN A 173 3.60 16.72 5.39
C ASN A 173 2.91 15.41 4.95
N TYR A 174 3.05 14.37 5.76
CA TYR A 174 2.35 13.11 5.57
C TYR A 174 2.07 12.44 6.91
N MET A 175 0.98 11.66 6.94
CA MET A 175 0.62 10.90 8.11
C MET A 175 1.61 9.73 8.31
N PRO A 176 2.20 9.57 9.50
CA PRO A 176 3.11 8.45 9.78
C PRO A 176 2.35 7.12 9.66
N ILE A 177 3.02 6.11 9.13
CA ILE A 177 2.42 4.79 8.92
C ILE A 177 2.03 4.08 10.22
N ILE A 178 2.72 4.41 11.31
CA ILE A 178 2.37 4.01 12.67
C ILE A 178 2.22 5.30 13.47
N MET A 179 0.98 5.59 13.89
CA MET A 179 0.72 6.59 14.92
C MET A 179 1.16 6.03 16.27
N THR A 180 1.90 6.82 17.05
CA THR A 180 2.16 6.50 18.45
C THR A 180 0.92 6.78 19.29
N ASP A 181 0.80 6.19 20.47
CA ASP A 181 -0.41 6.37 21.31
C ASP A 181 -0.63 7.84 21.77
N GLY A 182 0.33 8.75 21.50
CA GLY A 182 0.19 10.20 21.70
C GLY A 182 -0.33 10.99 20.48
N ASP A 183 -0.48 10.35 19.31
CA ASP A 183 -0.89 11.00 18.05
C ASP A 183 -2.40 10.79 17.75
N VAL A 184 -3.12 10.12 18.64
CA VAL A 184 -4.54 9.74 18.44
C VAL A 184 -5.46 10.71 19.18
N GLU A 185 -5.43 11.99 18.80
CA GLU A 185 -6.60 12.84 19.02
C GLU A 185 -7.47 12.84 17.75
N GLY A 186 -8.58 12.09 17.80
CA GLY A 186 -9.80 12.57 17.15
C GLY A 186 -10.16 12.10 15.74
N GLU A 187 -9.85 10.88 15.32
CA GLU A 187 -10.61 10.28 14.20
C GLU A 187 -11.19 8.91 14.56
N GLU A 188 -12.47 8.93 14.98
CA GLU A 188 -13.35 7.77 14.96
C GLU A 188 -13.50 7.27 13.52
N TYR A 189 -13.01 6.05 13.25
CA TYR A 189 -13.26 5.37 11.98
C TYR A 189 -14.59 4.61 12.05
N LEU A 190 -15.68 5.26 11.59
CA LEU A 190 -16.87 4.58 11.06
C LEU A 190 -16.76 4.42 9.54
#